data_AF-A0A953ZVT3-F1
#
_entry.id   AF-A0A953ZVT3-F1
#
_cell.length_a   1.000
_cell.length_b   1.000
_cell.length_c   1.000
_cell.angle_alpha   90.00
_cell.angle_beta   90.00
_cell.angle_gamma   90.00
#
_symmetry.space_group_name_H-M   'P 1'
#
loop_
_entity.id
_entity.type
_entity.pdbx_description
1 polymer ?
#
loop_
_entity_poly.entity_id
_entity_poly.type
_entity_poly.pdbx_seq_one_letter_code
_entity_poly.pdbx_strand_id
1 'polypeptide(L)'
;MTKYIRYKTEGVPIKAWVDGVHIDDNALQQLRNVARLGIVHEWVAAMPDVHWGIGATVGSVIPTRNAIIPAAVGVDIGCGMMAVQTTLAASDLPDQLDGVRNVIERTVPHGFTDRGGKNDRGSWRDAPAEAETAWRKLRPDYERIVAKYPSLNRGRTHEHVGTLGTGNHFI
;
A
#
# COMPACT_ATOMS: atom_id res chain seq x y z
N MET A 1 -27.55 4.01 11.58
CA MET A 1 -26.55 3.64 12.61
C MET A 1 -25.73 2.48 12.09
N THR A 2 -24.44 2.66 11.84
CA THR A 2 -23.58 1.58 11.34
C THR A 2 -23.35 0.56 12.46
N LYS A 3 -23.87 -0.67 12.29
CA LYS A 3 -23.84 -1.71 13.31
C LYS A 3 -22.56 -2.53 13.14
N TYR A 4 -21.57 -2.33 14.00
CA TYR A 4 -20.38 -3.18 14.07
C TYR A 4 -20.60 -4.34 15.05
N ILE A 5 -19.92 -5.46 14.83
CA ILE A 5 -19.79 -6.55 15.81
C ILE A 5 -18.68 -6.17 16.80
N ARG A 6 -18.95 -6.32 18.09
CA ARG A 6 -17.95 -6.04 19.14
C ARG A 6 -17.40 -7.34 19.70
N TYR A 7 -16.10 -7.57 19.53
CA TYR A 7 -15.41 -8.67 20.18
C TYR A 7 -14.73 -8.17 21.45
N LYS A 8 -14.98 -8.86 22.57
CA LYS A 8 -14.24 -8.65 23.82
C LYS A 8 -12.86 -9.29 23.70
N THR A 9 -11.85 -8.62 24.23
CA THR A 9 -10.47 -9.15 24.34
C THR A 9 -9.95 -8.87 25.75
N GLU A 10 -8.76 -9.36 26.07
CA GLU A 10 -8.06 -9.04 27.33
C GLU A 10 -7.51 -7.60 27.39
N GLY A 11 -7.40 -6.92 26.24
CA GLY A 11 -6.98 -5.52 26.15
C GLY A 11 -8.14 -4.64 25.69
N VAL A 12 -7.92 -3.85 24.63
CA VAL A 12 -8.99 -3.05 24.04
C VAL A 12 -9.99 -3.93 23.27
N PRO A 13 -11.28 -3.57 23.17
CA PRO A 13 -12.22 -4.29 22.31
C PRO A 13 -11.83 -4.19 20.82
N ILE A 14 -12.32 -5.14 20.02
CA ILE A 14 -12.31 -5.03 18.55
C ILE A 14 -13.72 -4.61 18.11
N LYS A 15 -13.78 -3.61 17.22
CA LYS A 15 -15.00 -3.23 16.49
C LYS A 15 -14.85 -3.72 15.05
N ALA A 16 -15.72 -4.62 14.59
CA ALA A 16 -15.65 -5.20 13.26
C ALA A 16 -16.86 -4.84 12.41
N TRP A 17 -16.61 -4.29 11.23
CA TRP A 17 -17.61 -3.98 10.22
C TRP A 17 -17.63 -5.09 9.17
N VAL A 18 -18.18 -6.24 9.53
CA VAL A 18 -18.12 -7.47 8.70
C VAL A 18 -19.52 -8.06 8.47
N ASP A 19 -20.50 -7.20 8.19
CA ASP A 19 -21.88 -7.65 7.95
C ASP A 19 -21.94 -8.61 6.76
N GLY A 20 -22.36 -9.85 7.01
CA GLY A 20 -22.37 -10.92 6.02
C GLY A 20 -20.98 -11.46 5.59
N VAL A 21 -19.89 -11.04 6.23
CA VAL A 21 -18.53 -11.47 5.89
C VAL A 21 -17.89 -12.23 7.06
N HIS A 22 -17.36 -13.42 6.77
CA HIS A 22 -16.67 -14.22 7.76
C HIS A 22 -15.21 -13.76 7.91
N ILE A 23 -14.77 -13.57 9.16
CA ILE A 23 -13.36 -13.32 9.49
C ILE A 23 -12.69 -14.68 9.75
N ASP A 24 -11.62 -14.98 9.01
CA ASP A 24 -10.78 -16.16 9.24
C ASP A 24 -10.24 -16.21 10.68
N ASP A 25 -10.18 -17.40 11.27
CA ASP A 25 -9.77 -17.59 12.66
C ASP A 25 -8.36 -17.04 12.94
N ASN A 26 -7.42 -17.16 11.99
CA ASN A 26 -6.08 -16.61 12.16
C ASN A 26 -6.08 -15.09 12.14
N ALA A 27 -6.89 -14.47 11.27
CA ALA A 27 -7.07 -13.03 11.23
C ALA A 27 -7.68 -12.51 12.54
N LEU A 28 -8.72 -13.19 13.05
CA LEU A 28 -9.34 -12.84 14.33
C LEU A 28 -8.35 -13.00 15.50
N GLN A 29 -7.53 -14.05 15.50
CA GLN A 29 -6.50 -14.23 16.52
C GLN A 29 -5.41 -13.15 16.43
N GLN A 30 -5.01 -12.75 15.23
CA GLN A 30 -4.06 -11.66 15.02
C GLN A 30 -4.62 -10.32 15.53
N LEU A 31 -5.89 -10.01 15.27
CA LEU A 31 -6.57 -8.84 15.84
C LEU A 31 -6.57 -8.89 17.38
N ARG A 32 -6.84 -10.05 17.98
CA ARG A 32 -6.81 -10.23 19.45
C ARG A 32 -5.41 -9.98 20.02
N ASN A 33 -4.36 -10.45 19.34
CA ASN A 33 -2.99 -10.23 19.76
C ASN A 33 -2.62 -8.74 19.72
N VAL A 34 -3.00 -8.03 18.66
CA VAL A 34 -2.79 -6.58 18.56
C VAL A 34 -3.57 -5.83 19.64
N ALA A 35 -4.84 -6.19 19.85
CA ALA A 35 -5.70 -5.53 20.83
C ALA A 35 -5.21 -5.65 22.28
N ARG A 36 -4.37 -6.64 22.59
CA ARG A 36 -3.72 -6.83 23.90
C ARG A 36 -2.54 -5.89 24.15
N LEU A 37 -2.00 -5.24 23.11
CA LEU A 37 -0.86 -4.35 23.26
C LEU A 37 -1.26 -3.10 24.05
N GLY A 38 -0.58 -2.82 25.16
CA GLY A 38 -0.88 -1.67 26.03
C GLY A 38 -0.72 -0.28 25.39
N ILE A 39 -0.15 -0.21 24.20
CA ILE A 39 -0.02 1.01 23.39
C ILE A 39 -1.25 1.29 22.51
N VAL A 40 -2.14 0.32 22.31
CA VAL A 40 -3.33 0.47 21.45
C VAL A 40 -4.39 1.29 22.17
N HIS A 41 -5.01 2.22 21.45
CA HIS A 41 -5.90 3.21 22.02
C HIS A 41 -7.38 2.92 21.72
N GLU A 42 -8.19 2.76 22.77
CA GLU A 42 -9.65 2.57 22.76
C GLU A 42 -10.19 1.30 22.10
N TRP A 43 -9.84 1.00 20.84
CA TRP A 43 -10.23 -0.21 20.12
C TRP A 43 -9.37 -0.45 18.87
N VAL A 44 -9.36 -1.70 18.41
CA VAL A 44 -8.94 -2.05 17.04
C VAL A 44 -10.18 -2.07 16.13
N ALA A 45 -10.08 -1.48 14.94
CA ALA A 45 -11.14 -1.56 13.93
C ALA A 45 -10.79 -2.62 12.89
N ALA A 46 -11.73 -3.51 12.56
CA ALA A 46 -11.61 -4.48 11.47
C ALA A 46 -12.63 -4.15 10.38
N MET A 47 -12.14 -3.98 9.15
CA MET A 47 -12.93 -3.63 7.97
C MET A 47 -13.48 -4.91 7.29
N PRO A 48 -14.46 -4.80 6.36
CA PRO A 48 -15.03 -5.97 5.68
C PRO A 48 -14.01 -6.85 4.95
N ASP A 49 -12.89 -6.27 4.51
CA ASP A 49 -11.79 -6.91 3.79
C ASP A 49 -10.69 -7.45 4.72
N VAL A 50 -10.93 -7.49 6.03
CA VAL A 50 -9.94 -7.95 7.00
C VAL A 50 -9.52 -9.38 6.75
N HIS A 51 -8.21 -9.61 6.67
CA HIS A 51 -7.64 -10.94 6.51
C HIS A 51 -6.25 -11.03 7.14
N TRP A 52 -5.75 -12.26 7.24
CA TRP A 52 -4.45 -12.54 7.82
C TRP A 52 -3.35 -11.82 7.03
N GLY A 53 -2.43 -11.18 7.75
CA GLY A 53 -1.31 -10.46 7.17
C GLY A 53 0.02 -10.74 7.88
N ILE A 54 1.11 -10.22 7.31
CA ILE A 54 2.45 -10.34 7.90
C ILE A 54 2.60 -9.30 9.00
N GLY A 55 2.69 -9.75 10.25
CA GLY A 55 2.82 -8.88 11.43
C GLY A 55 1.47 -8.42 11.97
N ALA A 56 0.69 -7.66 11.19
CA ALA A 56 -0.69 -7.29 11.51
C ALA A 56 -1.66 -7.72 10.39
N THR A 57 -2.96 -7.71 10.69
CA THR A 57 -4.01 -7.97 9.70
C THR A 57 -4.08 -6.85 8.66
N VAL A 58 -4.28 -7.23 7.40
CA VAL A 58 -4.74 -6.29 6.37
C VAL A 58 -6.20 -5.92 6.64
N GLY A 59 -6.63 -4.72 6.27
CA GLY A 59 -8.01 -4.26 6.52
C GLY A 59 -8.28 -3.92 7.98
N SER A 60 -7.29 -3.42 8.72
CA SER A 60 -7.46 -3.02 10.13
C SER A 60 -6.96 -1.60 10.42
N VAL A 61 -7.58 -0.95 11.40
CA VAL A 61 -7.12 0.32 11.96
C VAL A 61 -6.69 0.09 13.40
N ILE A 62 -5.42 0.39 13.68
CA ILE A 62 -4.78 0.15 14.96
C ILE A 62 -4.27 1.51 15.50
N PRO A 63 -5.11 2.27 16.21
CA PRO A 63 -4.69 3.52 16.82
C PRO A 63 -3.73 3.25 17.97
N THR A 64 -2.61 3.97 18.04
CA THR A 64 -1.60 3.82 19.09
C THR A 64 -1.35 5.14 19.84
N ARG A 65 -0.91 5.06 21.09
CA ARG A 65 -0.42 6.20 21.87
C ARG A 65 1.09 6.11 22.06
N ASN A 66 1.79 7.19 21.71
CA ASN A 66 3.22 7.37 21.93
C ASN A 66 4.10 6.23 21.38
N ALA A 67 3.62 5.49 20.38
CA ALA A 67 4.31 4.34 19.81
C ALA A 67 3.93 4.15 18.35
N ILE A 68 4.86 3.58 17.57
CA ILE A 68 4.63 3.14 16.20
C ILE A 68 4.78 1.63 16.13
N ILE A 69 4.00 0.97 15.26
CA ILE A 69 4.13 -0.45 14.97
C ILE A 69 4.47 -0.57 13.47
N PRO A 70 5.75 -0.63 13.07
CA PRO A 70 6.13 -0.65 11.66
C PRO A 70 5.48 -1.79 10.88
N ALA A 71 5.37 -2.97 11.49
CA ALA A 71 4.74 -4.13 10.88
C ALA A 71 3.22 -3.96 10.62
N ALA A 72 2.57 -2.98 11.27
CA ALA A 72 1.16 -2.65 11.02
C ALA A 72 0.95 -1.67 9.87
N VAL A 73 2.02 -1.01 9.38
CA VAL A 73 1.96 -0.15 8.19
C VAL A 73 1.96 -0.99 6.91
N GLY A 74 2.66 -2.13 6.94
CA GLY A 74 2.86 -3.00 5.79
C GLY A 74 4.27 -2.90 5.21
N VAL A 75 4.63 -3.87 4.39
CA VAL A 75 5.94 -3.94 3.73
C VAL A 75 6.06 -2.96 2.55
N ASP A 76 4.93 -2.62 1.93
CA ASP A 76 4.81 -1.67 0.83
C ASP A 76 4.23 -0.34 1.34
N ILE A 77 5.11 0.48 1.90
CA ILE A 77 4.72 1.73 2.57
C ILE A 77 4.24 2.73 1.52
N GLY A 78 3.01 3.21 1.70
CA GLY A 78 2.38 4.15 0.76
C GLY A 78 1.65 3.47 -0.39
N CYS A 79 1.52 2.14 -0.37
CA CYS A 79 0.58 1.43 -1.24
C CYS A 79 -0.82 2.08 -1.13
N GLY A 80 -1.42 2.37 -2.28
CA GLY A 80 -2.67 3.09 -2.35
C GLY A 80 -3.12 3.29 -3.79
N MET A 81 -4.26 3.95 -3.94
CA MET A 81 -4.88 4.20 -5.24
C MET A 81 -4.86 5.70 -5.55
N MET A 82 -4.64 6.05 -6.82
CA MET A 82 -4.87 7.38 -7.35
C MET A 82 -5.96 7.29 -8.41
N ALA A 83 -6.87 8.27 -8.43
CA ALA A 83 -7.90 8.40 -9.45
C ALA A 83 -7.80 9.79 -10.07
N VAL A 84 -7.88 9.86 -11.39
CA VAL A 84 -7.90 11.13 -12.14
C VAL A 84 -9.23 11.21 -12.88
N GLN A 85 -10.01 12.25 -12.58
CA GLN A 85 -11.23 12.53 -13.31
C GLN A 85 -10.87 13.11 -14.69
N THR A 86 -11.41 12.51 -15.74
CA THR A 86 -11.29 13.02 -17.12
C THR A 86 -12.55 13.77 -17.51
N THR A 87 -12.52 14.42 -18.67
CA THR A 87 -13.71 15.03 -19.28
C THR A 87 -14.56 14.03 -20.06
N LEU A 88 -14.13 12.77 -20.17
CA LEU A 88 -14.80 11.73 -20.94
C LEU A 88 -15.89 11.05 -20.10
N ALA A 89 -17.02 10.77 -20.74
CA ALA A 89 -18.04 9.87 -20.25
C ALA A 89 -17.79 8.44 -20.74
N ALA A 90 -18.46 7.46 -20.14
CA ALA A 90 -18.40 6.06 -20.60
C ALA A 90 -18.82 5.90 -22.07
N SER A 91 -19.75 6.73 -22.54
CA SER A 91 -20.20 6.74 -23.94
C SER A 91 -19.15 7.27 -24.93
N ASP A 92 -18.11 7.95 -24.46
CA ASP A 92 -17.00 8.42 -25.30
C ASP A 92 -15.93 7.34 -25.49
N LEU A 93 -16.03 6.24 -24.74
CA LEU A 93 -15.08 5.14 -24.79
C LEU A 93 -15.62 3.99 -25.67
N PRO A 94 -14.74 3.27 -26.37
CA PRO A 94 -15.13 2.06 -27.08
C PRO A 94 -15.53 0.95 -26.11
N ASP A 95 -16.38 0.01 -26.56
CA ASP A 95 -16.77 -1.18 -25.78
C ASP A 95 -15.58 -2.06 -25.39
N GLN A 96 -14.47 -1.98 -26.14
CA GLN A 96 -13.24 -2.73 -25.89
C GLN A 96 -12.09 -1.78 -25.53
N LEU A 97 -11.54 -1.94 -24.33
CA LEU A 97 -10.50 -1.05 -23.77
C LEU A 97 -9.07 -1.55 -23.99
N ASP A 98 -8.86 -2.62 -24.76
CA ASP A 98 -7.53 -3.20 -25.01
C ASP A 98 -6.55 -2.16 -25.56
N GLY A 99 -7.01 -1.27 -26.44
CA GLY A 99 -6.18 -0.19 -26.98
C GLY A 99 -5.67 0.77 -25.90
N VAL A 100 -6.56 1.17 -24.97
CA VAL A 100 -6.22 2.06 -23.86
C VAL A 100 -5.23 1.37 -22.91
N ARG A 101 -5.56 0.13 -22.51
CA ARG A 101 -4.70 -0.67 -21.64
C ARG A 101 -3.30 -0.87 -22.23
N ASN A 102 -3.20 -1.26 -23.50
CA ASN A 102 -1.92 -1.48 -24.18
C ASN A 102 -1.05 -0.20 -24.23
N VAL A 103 -1.69 0.97 -24.40
CA VAL A 103 -0.96 2.25 -24.36
C VAL A 103 -0.45 2.54 -22.95
N ILE A 104 -1.27 2.32 -21.92
CA ILE A 104 -0.84 2.53 -20.51
C ILE A 104 0.32 1.60 -20.18
N GLU A 105 0.20 0.30 -20.45
CA GLU A 105 1.23 -0.70 -20.15
C GLU A 105 2.55 -0.43 -20.89
N ARG A 106 2.48 0.12 -22.11
CA ARG A 106 3.68 0.52 -22.86
C ARG A 106 4.31 1.80 -22.33
N THR A 107 3.49 2.74 -21.86
CA THR A 107 3.95 4.06 -21.41
C THR A 107 4.42 4.06 -19.96
N VAL A 108 3.83 3.25 -19.09
CA VAL A 108 4.15 3.22 -17.65
C VAL A 108 4.89 1.93 -17.30
N PRO A 109 6.18 2.00 -16.89
CA PRO A 109 6.92 0.83 -16.46
C PRO A 109 6.26 0.13 -15.29
N HIS A 110 6.25 -1.20 -15.34
CA HIS A 110 5.60 -2.05 -14.36
C HIS A 110 6.18 -3.47 -14.40
N GLY A 111 5.95 -4.21 -13.32
CA GLY A 111 6.44 -5.57 -13.17
C GLY A 111 7.90 -5.63 -12.72
N PHE A 112 8.44 -6.85 -12.70
CA PHE A 112 9.80 -7.12 -12.24
C PHE A 112 10.48 -8.05 -13.22
N THR A 113 11.46 -7.54 -13.95
CA THR A 113 12.23 -8.29 -14.96
C THR A 113 13.72 -8.19 -14.65
N ASP A 114 14.54 -9.07 -15.24
CA ASP A 114 16.00 -9.08 -15.04
C ASP A 114 16.43 -9.08 -13.55
N ARG A 115 15.57 -9.57 -12.66
CA ARG A 115 15.72 -9.49 -11.19
C ARG A 115 16.01 -8.07 -10.69
N GLY A 116 15.54 -7.06 -11.41
CA GLY A 116 15.83 -5.67 -11.10
C GLY A 116 17.22 -5.20 -11.45
N GLY A 117 17.88 -5.90 -12.38
CA GLY A 117 19.13 -5.48 -12.98
C GLY A 117 18.96 -4.30 -13.92
N LYS A 118 20.03 -3.97 -14.65
CA LYS A 118 20.08 -2.82 -15.57
C LYS A 118 19.03 -2.88 -16.68
N ASN A 119 18.54 -4.07 -17.04
CA ASN A 119 17.55 -4.23 -18.10
C ASN A 119 16.12 -4.34 -17.58
N ASP A 120 15.86 -4.02 -16.31
CA ASP A 120 14.53 -4.11 -15.73
C ASP A 120 13.55 -3.16 -16.44
N ARG A 121 12.58 -3.75 -17.12
CA ARG A 121 11.44 -3.08 -17.76
C ARG A 121 10.42 -2.54 -16.74
N GLY A 122 10.53 -2.93 -15.47
CA GLY A 122 9.75 -2.40 -14.36
C GLY A 122 10.20 -1.01 -13.88
N SER A 123 11.30 -0.51 -14.41
CA SER A 123 11.83 0.83 -14.14
C SER A 123 12.02 1.63 -15.41
N TRP A 124 12.07 2.94 -15.29
CA TRP A 124 12.49 3.81 -16.37
C TRP A 124 13.95 3.51 -16.75
N ARG A 125 14.24 3.45 -18.06
CA ARG A 125 15.62 3.51 -18.56
C ARG A 125 16.14 4.93 -18.53
N ASP A 126 15.30 5.84 -19.01
CA ASP A 126 15.47 7.29 -18.95
C ASP A 126 14.19 7.84 -18.30
N ALA A 127 14.29 8.39 -17.10
CA ALA A 127 13.12 8.87 -16.37
C ALA A 127 12.54 10.13 -17.03
N PRO A 128 11.21 10.28 -17.12
CA PRO A 128 10.60 11.48 -17.67
C PRO A 128 10.89 12.69 -16.77
N ALA A 129 10.86 13.89 -17.35
CA ALA A 129 11.22 15.14 -16.66
C ALA A 129 10.36 15.40 -15.41
N GLU A 130 9.12 14.95 -15.42
CA GLU A 130 8.18 15.02 -14.30
C GLU A 130 8.64 14.12 -13.14
N ALA A 131 9.07 12.89 -13.43
CA ALA A 131 9.61 11.97 -12.44
C ALA A 131 10.92 12.49 -11.84
N GLU A 132 11.81 13.04 -12.67
CA GLU A 132 13.04 13.71 -12.22
C GLU A 132 12.76 14.91 -11.32
N THR A 133 11.77 15.73 -11.72
CA THR A 133 11.35 16.89 -10.93
C THR A 133 10.78 16.48 -9.58
N ALA A 134 9.98 15.41 -9.54
CA ALA A 134 9.47 14.83 -8.30
C ALA A 134 10.61 14.27 -7.44
N TRP A 135 11.52 13.49 -8.03
CA TRP A 135 12.67 12.94 -7.32
C TRP A 135 13.55 14.02 -6.70
N ARG A 136 13.83 15.11 -7.43
CA ARG A 136 14.63 16.24 -6.92
C ARG A 136 14.06 16.85 -5.64
N LYS A 137 12.74 16.80 -5.43
CA LYS A 137 12.10 17.26 -4.18
C LYS A 137 12.31 16.26 -3.03
N LEU A 138 12.34 14.97 -3.32
CA LEU A 138 12.49 13.89 -2.33
C LEU A 138 13.96 13.61 -1.97
N ARG A 139 14.88 13.89 -2.90
CA ARG A 139 16.29 13.54 -2.82
C ARG A 139 16.99 14.04 -1.54
N PRO A 140 16.82 15.29 -1.06
CA PRO A 140 17.51 15.75 0.14
C PRO A 140 17.13 14.95 1.40
N ASP A 141 15.84 14.60 1.54
CA ASP A 141 15.37 13.80 2.67
C ASP A 141 15.85 12.35 2.56
N TYR A 142 15.85 11.78 1.35
CA TYR A 142 16.42 10.46 1.08
C TYR A 142 17.92 10.40 1.43
N GLU A 143 18.71 11.38 0.98
CA GLU A 143 20.14 11.48 1.27
C GLU A 143 20.39 11.56 2.79
N ARG A 144 19.58 12.33 3.52
CA ARG A 144 19.66 12.41 4.99
C ARG A 144 19.33 11.06 5.66
N ILE A 145 18.34 10.33 5.16
CA ILE A 145 17.98 8.99 5.66
C ILE A 145 19.12 8.01 5.41
N VAL A 146 19.65 7.97 4.18
CA VAL A 146 20.76 7.10 3.79
C VAL A 146 22.03 7.41 4.56
N ALA A 147 22.34 8.69 4.80
CA ALA A 147 23.49 9.09 5.61
C ALA A 147 23.40 8.53 7.04
N LYS A 148 22.19 8.49 7.61
CA LYS A 148 21.93 7.90 8.94
C LYS A 148 21.87 6.37 8.92
N TYR A 149 21.36 5.79 7.84
CA TYR A 149 21.14 4.36 7.68
C TYR A 149 21.65 3.87 6.30
N PRO A 150 22.98 3.65 6.15
CA PRO A 150 23.58 3.34 4.85
C PRO A 150 23.02 2.08 4.17
N SER A 151 22.56 1.10 4.95
CA SER A 151 21.94 -0.14 4.45
C SER A 151 20.62 0.08 3.70
N LEU A 152 20.01 1.26 3.82
CA LEU A 152 18.82 1.63 3.07
C LEU A 152 19.13 2.08 1.63
N ASN A 153 20.41 2.35 1.31
CA ASN A 153 20.79 2.71 -0.05
C ASN A 153 20.78 1.47 -0.96
N ARG A 154 19.67 1.24 -1.66
CA ARG A 154 19.49 0.10 -2.57
C ARG A 154 19.80 0.40 -4.03
N GLY A 155 20.39 1.57 -4.31
CA GLY A 155 20.92 1.93 -5.63
C GLY A 155 19.89 2.21 -6.72
N ARG A 156 18.59 2.10 -6.42
CA ARG A 156 17.50 2.42 -7.34
C ARG A 156 16.64 3.52 -6.73
N THR A 157 16.48 4.62 -7.45
CA THR A 157 15.93 5.86 -6.89
C THR A 157 14.91 6.47 -7.84
N HIS A 158 15.32 7.43 -8.65
CA HIS A 158 14.48 8.16 -9.59
C HIS A 158 13.86 7.27 -10.68
N GLU A 159 14.49 6.15 -11.02
CA GLU A 159 14.05 5.23 -12.08
C GLU A 159 12.72 4.53 -11.75
N HIS A 160 12.31 4.51 -10.49
CA HIS A 160 11.02 3.96 -10.06
C HIS A 160 9.95 5.02 -9.78
N VAL A 161 10.30 6.31 -9.81
CA VAL A 161 9.34 7.38 -9.57
C VAL A 161 8.30 7.41 -10.69
N GLY A 162 7.03 7.26 -10.34
CA GLY A 162 5.92 7.23 -11.31
C GLY A 162 5.78 5.93 -12.09
N THR A 163 6.50 4.87 -11.70
CA THR A 163 6.23 3.51 -12.20
C THR A 163 5.02 2.93 -11.46
N LEU A 164 4.41 1.86 -11.99
CA LEU A 164 3.42 1.11 -11.21
C LEU A 164 4.12 0.32 -10.10
N GLY A 165 5.33 -0.20 -10.36
CA GLY A 165 6.09 -1.01 -9.41
C GLY A 165 5.99 -2.50 -9.71
N THR A 166 6.31 -3.35 -8.73
CA THR A 166 6.42 -4.82 -8.89
C THR A 166 5.29 -5.64 -8.27
N GLY A 167 4.41 -5.02 -7.48
CA GLY A 167 3.24 -5.64 -6.86
C GLY A 167 2.06 -5.94 -7.82
N ASN A 168 0.88 -6.14 -7.24
CA ASN A 168 -0.36 -6.35 -7.98
C ASN A 168 -0.93 -5.01 -8.43
N HIS A 169 -0.77 -4.69 -9.72
CA HIS A 169 -1.32 -3.46 -10.29
C HIS A 169 -2.57 -3.80 -11.10
N PHE A 170 -3.61 -3.01 -10.89
CA PHE A 170 -4.83 -3.03 -11.69
C PHE A 170 -4.81 -1.78 -12.56
N ILE A 171 -4.79 -1.97 -13.88
CA ILE A 171 -4.95 -0.93 -14.91
C ILE A 171 -6.36 -1.06 -15.49
#